data_AF-A0A851SKM7-F1
#
_entry.id   AF-A0A851SKM7-F1
#
_cell.length_a   1.000
_cell.length_b   1.000
_cell.length_c   1.000
_cell.angle_alpha   90.00
_cell.angle_beta   90.00
_cell.angle_gamma   90.00
#
_symmetry.space_group_name_H-M   'P 1'
#
loop_
_entity.id
_entity.type
_entity.pdbx_description
1 polymer ?
#
loop_
_entity_poly.entity_id
_entity_poly.type
_entity_poly.pdbx_seq_one_letter_code
_entity_poly.pdbx_strand_id
1 'polypeptide(L)'
;MGALQPGMPSPAMLPQNWHLLIIDLKDCFFTIPLQKEDTIKAAQESHSLFHQAAKALHRQFKITWTDAKGIVCTCPQCSYHGSGLSLGVNPRGLQSCEIWQ
;
A
#
# COMPACT_ATOMS: atom_id res chain seq x y z
N MET A 1 14.00 13.90 -48.14
CA MET A 1 14.07 14.71 -46.91
C MET A 1 12.64 14.94 -46.45
N GLY A 2 12.15 14.16 -45.48
CA GLY A 2 10.76 14.20 -45.03
C GLY A 2 10.48 15.42 -44.16
N ALA A 3 9.23 15.92 -44.19
CA ALA A 3 8.82 17.08 -43.40
C ALA A 3 8.82 16.75 -41.89
N LEU A 4 9.39 17.65 -41.08
CA LEU A 4 9.33 17.60 -39.61
C LEU A 4 7.90 17.87 -39.15
N GLN A 5 7.35 17.01 -38.28
CA GLN A 5 6.03 17.21 -37.71
C GLN A 5 6.03 18.47 -36.81
N PRO A 6 5.20 19.49 -37.11
CA PRO A 6 5.08 20.66 -36.26
C PRO A 6 4.43 20.25 -34.94
N GLY A 7 5.15 20.39 -33.82
CA GLY A 7 4.60 20.13 -32.49
C GLY A 7 5.52 19.34 -31.55
N MET A 8 6.55 18.66 -32.05
CA MET A 8 7.57 18.10 -31.18
C MET A 8 8.66 19.15 -30.88
N PRO A 9 9.05 19.36 -29.61
CA PRO A 9 10.23 20.17 -29.31
C PRO A 9 11.43 19.54 -30.00
N SER A 10 12.23 20.36 -30.69
CA SER A 10 13.46 19.89 -31.33
C SER A 10 14.32 19.17 -30.28
N PRO A 11 14.92 18.00 -30.59
CA PRO A 11 15.82 17.29 -29.67
C PRO A 11 16.97 18.15 -29.14
N ALA A 12 17.27 19.25 -29.82
CA ALA A 12 18.24 20.28 -29.41
C ALA A 12 17.80 21.14 -28.21
N MET A 13 16.56 21.01 -27.73
CA MET A 13 16.04 21.77 -26.59
C MET A 13 16.34 21.10 -25.24
N LEU A 14 16.96 19.91 -25.25
CA LEU A 14 17.45 19.25 -24.03
C LEU A 14 18.85 19.81 -23.70
N PRO A 15 19.04 20.48 -22.54
CA PRO A 15 20.34 21.00 -22.13
C PRO A 15 21.37 19.87 -22.01
N GLN A 16 22.60 20.10 -22.46
CA GLN A 16 23.67 19.10 -22.53
C GLN A 16 24.14 18.55 -21.15
N ASN A 17 23.62 19.10 -20.05
CA ASN A 17 23.95 18.71 -18.67
C ASN A 17 22.79 18.02 -17.94
N TRP A 18 21.73 17.61 -18.65
CA TRP A 18 20.63 16.92 -17.99
C TRP A 18 20.99 15.45 -17.73
N HIS A 19 20.82 15.00 -16.48
CA HIS A 19 20.91 13.59 -16.12
C HIS A 19 19.70 12.85 -16.73
N LEU A 20 19.83 12.42 -17.97
CA LEU A 20 18.81 11.65 -18.68
C LEU A 20 18.70 10.26 -18.06
N LEU A 21 17.70 10.06 -17.20
CA LEU A 21 17.31 8.74 -16.74
C LEU A 21 16.36 8.15 -17.79
N ILE A 22 16.88 7.29 -18.66
CA ILE A 22 16.06 6.55 -19.62
C ILE A 22 15.39 5.42 -18.83
N ILE A 23 14.17 5.65 -18.38
CA ILE A 23 13.34 4.63 -17.72
C ILE A 23 12.46 4.02 -18.81
N ASP A 24 12.68 2.73 -19.11
CA ASP A 24 11.83 1.99 -20.05
C ASP A 24 10.40 1.96 -19.51
N LEU A 25 9.39 2.30 -20.32
CA LEU A 25 7.99 2.35 -19.88
C LEU A 25 7.49 0.99 -19.34
N LYS A 26 8.12 -0.11 -19.75
CA LYS A 26 7.88 -1.47 -19.25
C LYS A 26 8.53 -1.70 -17.87
N ASP A 27 9.66 -1.07 -17.58
CA ASP A 27 10.30 -1.06 -16.26
C ASP A 27 9.68 0.00 -15.30
N CYS A 28 9.11 1.08 -15.85
CA CYS A 28 8.35 2.11 -15.12
C CYS A 28 7.10 1.56 -14.44
N PHE A 29 6.48 0.52 -15.00
CA PHE A 29 5.18 0.04 -14.54
C PHE A 29 5.24 -0.62 -13.15
N PHE A 30 6.43 -0.96 -12.65
CA PHE A 30 6.60 -1.62 -11.34
C PHE A 30 7.73 -1.09 -10.45
N THR A 31 8.66 -0.27 -10.97
CA THR A 31 9.89 0.07 -10.21
C THR A 31 10.33 1.53 -10.36
N ILE A 32 9.40 2.49 -10.32
CA ILE A 32 9.81 3.81 -9.83
C ILE A 32 9.96 3.64 -8.32
N PRO A 33 11.15 3.81 -7.72
CA PRO A 33 11.30 3.73 -6.28
C PRO A 33 10.48 4.87 -5.67
N LEU A 34 9.26 4.52 -5.26
CA LEU A 34 8.41 5.43 -4.52
C LEU A 34 9.18 5.84 -3.27
N GLN A 35 9.28 7.14 -3.03
CA GLN A 35 9.89 7.61 -1.80
C GLN A 35 9.10 7.01 -0.63
N LYS A 36 9.77 6.80 0.51
CA LYS A 36 9.15 6.12 1.66
C LYS A 36 7.83 6.78 2.09
N GLU A 37 7.74 8.10 2.00
CA GLU A 37 6.50 8.87 2.21
C GLU A 37 5.34 8.43 1.30
N ASP A 38 5.61 8.20 0.02
CA ASP A 38 4.59 7.81 -0.96
C ASP A 38 4.09 6.38 -0.71
N THR A 39 4.98 5.49 -0.24
CA THR A 39 4.58 4.12 0.14
C THR A 39 3.63 4.09 1.33
N ILE A 40 3.80 5.01 2.30
CA ILE A 40 2.92 5.13 3.46
C ILE A 40 1.56 5.70 3.03
N LYS A 41 1.54 6.72 2.17
CA LYS A 41 0.29 7.29 1.63
C LYS A 41 -0.51 6.24 0.86
N ALA A 42 0.14 5.49 -0.03
CA ALA A 42 -0.52 4.41 -0.77
C ALA A 42 -1.09 3.33 0.17
N ALA A 43 -0.38 3.01 1.26
CA ALA A 43 -0.87 2.09 2.27
C ALA A 43 -2.10 2.63 3.04
N GLN A 44 -2.14 3.93 3.34
CA GLN A 44 -3.28 4.60 3.98
C GLN A 44 -4.52 4.59 3.09
N GLU A 45 -4.35 4.94 1.80
CA GLU A 45 -5.44 4.92 0.82
C GLU A 45 -5.99 3.50 0.64
N SER A 46 -5.10 2.52 0.47
CA SER A 46 -5.49 1.11 0.37
C SER A 46 -6.21 0.62 1.62
N HIS A 47 -5.76 1.00 2.82
CA HIS A 47 -6.46 0.66 4.05
C HIS A 47 -7.83 1.35 4.15
N SER A 48 -7.96 2.59 3.69
CA SER A 48 -9.24 3.32 3.69
C SER A 48 -10.28 2.68 2.76
N LEU A 49 -9.84 2.04 1.68
CA LEU A 49 -10.73 1.37 0.72
C LEU A 49 -11.11 -0.06 1.15
N PHE A 50 -10.16 -0.81 1.71
CA PHE A 50 -10.31 -2.26 1.92
C PHE A 50 -10.28 -2.69 3.39
N HIS A 51 -9.98 -1.78 4.32
CA HIS A 51 -9.82 -2.04 5.76
C HIS A 51 -8.93 -3.24 6.07
N GLN A 52 -7.89 -3.46 5.26
CA GLN A 52 -7.00 -4.60 5.39
C GLN A 52 -6.13 -4.53 6.66
N ALA A 53 -5.80 -5.70 7.23
CA ALA A 53 -5.02 -5.79 8.47
C ALA A 53 -3.57 -5.32 8.30
N ALA A 54 -2.94 -4.90 9.42
CA ALA A 54 -1.56 -4.39 9.44
C ALA A 54 -0.54 -5.37 8.81
N LYS A 55 -0.77 -6.68 8.93
CA LYS A 55 0.09 -7.72 8.32
C LYS A 55 0.07 -7.70 6.79
N ALA A 56 -1.08 -7.38 6.20
CA ALA A 56 -1.20 -7.26 4.75
C ALA A 56 -0.49 -5.99 4.26
N LEU A 57 -0.71 -4.85 4.95
CA LEU A 57 -0.05 -3.58 4.64
C LEU A 57 1.48 -3.68 4.70
N HIS A 58 2.02 -4.29 5.77
CA HIS A 58 3.47 -4.51 5.92
C HIS A 58 4.06 -5.34 4.78
N ARG A 59 3.33 -6.36 4.30
CA ARG A 59 3.80 -7.25 3.23
C ARG A 59 3.73 -6.62 1.85
N GLN A 60 2.64 -5.91 1.55
CA GLN A 60 2.35 -5.29 0.26
C GLN A 60 3.18 -4.04 0.02
N PHE A 61 3.20 -3.11 0.97
CA PHE A 61 3.84 -1.80 0.80
C PHE A 61 5.27 -1.74 1.35
N LYS A 62 5.78 -2.84 1.93
CA LYS A 62 7.12 -2.94 2.52
C LYS A 62 7.41 -1.84 3.57
N ILE A 63 6.37 -1.28 4.17
CA ILE A 63 6.46 -0.29 5.25
C ILE A 63 6.86 -0.96 6.57
N THR A 64 7.26 -0.18 7.57
CA THR A 64 7.60 -0.77 8.88
C THR A 64 6.36 -1.31 9.58
N TRP A 65 6.55 -2.26 10.51
CA TRP A 65 5.43 -2.81 11.28
C TRP A 65 4.73 -1.76 12.15
N THR A 66 5.49 -0.77 12.65
CA THR A 66 4.95 0.37 13.42
C THR A 66 4.06 1.25 12.57
N ASP A 67 4.47 1.55 11.33
CA ASP A 67 3.65 2.36 10.41
C ASP A 67 2.36 1.61 10.05
N ALA A 68 2.46 0.32 9.73
CA ALA A 68 1.30 -0.51 9.42
C ALA A 68 0.30 -0.59 10.57
N LYS A 69 0.78 -0.73 11.81
CA LYS A 69 -0.08 -0.66 13.01
C LYS A 69 -0.67 0.72 13.20
N GLY A 70 0.11 1.79 13.01
CA GLY A 70 -0.34 3.17 13.12
C GLY A 70 -1.51 3.46 12.19
N ILE A 71 -1.44 3.02 10.93
CA ILE A 71 -2.52 3.15 9.94
C ILE A 71 -3.81 2.50 10.44
N VAL A 72 -3.74 1.25 10.90
CA VAL A 72 -4.92 0.51 11.40
C VAL A 72 -5.48 1.11 12.69
N CYS A 73 -4.61 1.55 13.61
CA CYS A 73 -5.03 2.12 14.90
C CYS A 73 -5.69 3.50 14.73
N THR A 74 -5.28 4.26 13.71
CA THR A 74 -5.85 5.58 13.39
C THR A 74 -7.20 5.46 12.69
N CYS A 75 -7.50 4.32 12.06
CA CYS A 75 -8.78 4.11 11.37
C CYS A 75 -9.93 3.98 12.39
N PRO A 76 -10.94 4.86 12.40
CA PRO A 76 -12.02 4.82 13.38
C PRO A 76 -12.87 3.54 13.30
N GLN A 77 -12.96 2.92 12.12
CA GLN A 77 -13.70 1.65 11.93
C GLN A 77 -12.89 0.43 12.40
N CYS A 78 -11.57 0.44 12.23
CA CYS A 78 -10.72 -0.69 12.60
C CYS A 78 -10.14 -0.58 14.01
N SER A 79 -10.03 0.63 14.58
CA SER A 79 -9.48 0.88 15.91
C SER A 79 -10.28 0.15 17.01
N TYR A 80 -11.61 0.09 16.86
CA TYR A 80 -12.49 -0.67 17.76
C TYR A 80 -12.34 -2.20 17.64
N HIS A 81 -11.83 -2.70 16.51
CA HIS A 81 -11.71 -4.12 16.22
C HIS A 81 -10.29 -4.67 16.50
N GLY A 82 -9.31 -3.80 16.75
CA GLY A 82 -7.92 -4.17 17.06
C GLY A 82 -7.72 -4.82 18.44
N SER A 83 -8.74 -4.74 19.31
CA SER A 83 -8.78 -5.43 20.60
C SER A 83 -9.62 -6.71 20.53
N GLY A 84 -9.56 -7.43 19.39
CA GLY A 84 -10.14 -8.75 19.19
C GLY A 84 -9.48 -9.87 20.01
N LEU A 85 -9.08 -9.61 21.25
CA LEU A 85 -9.25 -10.59 22.31
C LEU A 85 -10.63 -10.34 22.91
N SER A 86 -11.69 -10.63 22.13
CA SER A 86 -12.78 -11.35 22.79
C SER A 86 -12.10 -12.62 23.26
N LEU A 87 -11.69 -12.60 24.53
CA LEU A 87 -11.47 -13.81 25.29
C LEU A 87 -12.67 -14.67 24.93
N GLY A 88 -12.44 -15.69 24.11
CA GLY A 88 -13.37 -16.79 23.96
C GLY A 88 -13.54 -17.28 25.37
N VAL A 89 -14.57 -16.79 26.06
CA VAL A 89 -15.05 -17.42 27.25
C VAL A 89 -15.54 -18.75 26.72
N ASN A 90 -14.67 -19.74 26.78
CA ASN A 90 -15.08 -21.08 27.04
C ASN A 90 -15.36 -21.09 28.55
N PRO A 91 -16.58 -20.76 29.01
CA PRO A 91 -16.92 -21.00 30.39
C PRO A 91 -16.79 -22.51 30.54
N ARG A 92 -15.79 -22.97 31.29
CA ARG A 92 -15.56 -24.40 31.49
C ARG A 92 -16.87 -25.03 31.99
N GLY A 93 -17.59 -25.75 31.12
CA GLY A 93 -18.86 -26.33 31.52
C GLY A 93 -19.77 -26.91 30.44
N LEU A 94 -19.28 -27.24 29.24
CA LEU A 94 -20.06 -28.11 28.33
C LEU A 94 -19.18 -29.29 27.92
N GLN A 95 -19.64 -30.50 28.24
CA GLN A 95 -19.03 -31.74 27.78
C GLN A 95 -19.39 -31.96 26.30
N SER A 96 -18.64 -32.84 25.64
CA SER A 96 -18.85 -33.17 24.22
C SER A 96 -20.32 -33.54 23.95
N CYS A 97 -20.92 -32.90 22.94
CA CYS A 97 -22.24 -33.19 22.35
C CYS A 97 -23.51 -32.51 22.93
N GLU A 98 -23.42 -31.33 23.54
CA GLU A 98 -24.63 -30.61 24.03
C GLU A 98 -25.14 -29.46 23.15
N ILE A 99 -24.56 -29.24 21.97
CA ILE A 99 -24.89 -28.08 21.12
C ILE A 99 -25.49 -28.54 19.78
N TRP A 100 -26.68 -29.11 19.80
CA TRP A 100 -27.55 -29.17 18.62
C TRP A 100 -28.99 -28.96 19.06
N GLN A 101 -29.56 -27.81 18.68
CA GLN A 101 -31.00 -27.59 18.59
C GLN A 101 -31.29 -26.76 17.35
#